data_AF-A0AAD8A8Z5-F1
#
_entry.id   AF-A0AAD8A8Z5-F1
#
_cell.length_a   1.000
_cell.length_b   1.000
_cell.length_c   1.000
_cell.angle_alpha   90.00
_cell.angle_beta   90.00
_cell.angle_gamma   90.00
#
_symmetry.space_group_name_H-M   'P 1'
#
loop_
_entity.id
_entity.type
_entity.pdbx_description
1 polymer ?
#
loop_
_entity_poly.entity_id
_entity_poly.type
_entity_poly.pdbx_seq_one_letter_code
_entity_poly.pdbx_strand_id
1 'polypeptide(L)'
;MYGLLRFIVGPYEESEYLEKHEDISPSNLPHRSSGRTNSLVYRLVSSVCSMYYKLTRVVQGFSKHSTCPHPFSCTYYGFVKLFSLGYGLQLCLRVLMQMRRLIRKPSLFPKLLIHRNAIQLGAFLGGFSGIFKLMSCVLRRVFNKDTKYHAIPAGLLAGLAFGFFPDNTVALYVMWKSFQIIYNDSIQKGYVPELPGAIVLLYSFATAVLFHAAVLEPQNLRPSYWKFLHGLSGGRISAMDRKCLDAFGLGTSQSLAETLVKTHTHLVPFTELL
;
A
#
# COMPACT_ATOMS: atom_id res chain seq x y z
N MET A 1 -14.13 -0.21 -6.54
CA MET A 1 -12.80 -0.39 -5.90
C MET A 1 -11.93 -1.42 -6.62
N TYR A 2 -12.51 -2.53 -7.10
CA TYR A 2 -11.84 -3.55 -7.91
C TYR A 2 -11.10 -3.04 -9.17
N GLY A 3 -11.53 -1.93 -9.77
CA GLY A 3 -10.91 -1.38 -10.99
C GLY A 3 -9.45 -0.96 -10.86
N LEU A 4 -9.03 -0.45 -9.69
CA LEU A 4 -7.66 0.02 -9.47
C LEU A 4 -6.70 -1.15 -9.25
N LEU A 5 -7.17 -2.19 -8.55
CA LEU A 5 -6.44 -3.47 -8.43
C LEU A 5 -6.38 -4.22 -9.75
N ARG A 6 -7.47 -4.24 -10.52
CA ARG A 6 -7.50 -4.76 -11.91
C ARG A 6 -6.45 -4.12 -12.79
N PHE A 7 -6.25 -2.80 -12.66
CA PHE A 7 -5.23 -2.09 -13.42
C PHE A 7 -3.80 -2.47 -13.01
N ILE A 8 -3.54 -2.71 -11.73
CA ILE A 8 -2.23 -3.07 -11.18
C ILE A 8 -1.88 -4.55 -11.48
N VAL A 9 -2.82 -5.46 -11.24
CA VAL A 9 -2.69 -6.88 -11.56
C VAL A 9 -2.59 -7.06 -13.08
N GLY A 10 -3.39 -6.30 -13.82
CA GLY A 10 -3.39 -6.27 -15.27
C GLY A 10 -4.24 -7.39 -15.87
N PRO A 11 -4.69 -7.21 -17.12
CA PRO A 11 -5.73 -8.06 -17.72
C PRO A 11 -5.35 -9.54 -17.85
N TYR A 12 -4.07 -9.85 -18.06
CA TYR A 12 -3.62 -11.21 -18.41
C TYR A 12 -3.54 -12.20 -17.23
N GLU A 13 -3.93 -11.80 -16.02
CA GLU A 13 -3.97 -12.68 -14.83
C GLU A 13 -5.39 -13.07 -14.40
N GLU A 14 -6.42 -12.57 -15.09
CA GLU A 14 -7.81 -13.00 -14.85
C GLU A 14 -8.12 -14.28 -15.63
N SER A 15 -8.77 -15.24 -14.97
CA SER A 15 -9.19 -16.53 -15.55
C SER A 15 -10.07 -16.39 -16.80
N GLU A 16 -10.69 -15.23 -17.00
CA GLU A 16 -11.64 -14.89 -18.06
C GLU A 16 -10.96 -14.43 -19.37
N TYR A 17 -9.64 -14.13 -19.34
CA TYR A 17 -8.89 -13.75 -20.55
C TYR A 17 -8.47 -14.94 -21.41
N LEU A 18 -8.44 -16.16 -20.87
CA LEU A 18 -8.10 -17.37 -21.62
C LEU A 18 -9.22 -17.77 -22.61
N GLU A 19 -10.48 -17.47 -22.32
CA GLU A 19 -11.60 -17.77 -23.23
C GLU A 19 -11.74 -16.77 -24.38
N LYS A 20 -11.18 -15.56 -24.25
CA LYS A 20 -11.49 -14.46 -25.18
C LYS A 20 -10.43 -14.22 -26.26
N HIS A 21 -9.34 -15.00 -26.28
CA HIS A 21 -8.15 -14.67 -27.07
C HIS A 21 -7.92 -15.58 -28.31
N GLU A 22 -8.85 -16.48 -28.64
CA GLU A 22 -8.84 -17.20 -29.94
C GLU A 22 -9.22 -16.31 -31.13
N ASP A 23 -9.91 -15.20 -30.89
CA ASP A 23 -10.25 -14.22 -31.93
C ASP A 23 -9.60 -12.88 -31.60
N ILE A 24 -8.64 -12.42 -32.42
CA ILE A 24 -8.33 -11.02 -32.79
C ILE A 24 -6.84 -10.90 -33.21
N SER A 25 -6.64 -10.69 -34.52
CA SER A 25 -5.38 -10.26 -35.14
C SER A 25 -5.02 -8.80 -34.80
N PRO A 26 -3.73 -8.43 -34.70
CA PRO A 26 -3.34 -7.08 -34.33
C PRO A 26 -3.22 -6.17 -35.56
N SER A 27 -3.92 -5.03 -35.56
CA SER A 27 -3.67 -3.94 -36.52
C SER A 27 -3.62 -2.57 -35.86
N ASN A 28 -2.55 -1.84 -36.20
CA ASN A 28 -2.37 -0.39 -36.30
C ASN A 28 -1.93 0.43 -35.06
N LEU A 29 -0.67 0.90 -35.14
CA LEU A 29 -0.08 2.00 -34.38
C LEU A 29 -0.52 3.35 -34.97
N PRO A 30 -0.88 4.37 -34.16
CA PRO A 30 -1.07 5.71 -34.68
C PRO A 30 0.22 6.55 -34.60
N HIS A 31 0.50 7.25 -35.70
CA HIS A 31 1.51 8.29 -35.86
C HIS A 31 1.03 9.58 -35.17
N ARG A 32 1.85 10.27 -34.37
CA ARG A 32 1.49 11.62 -33.86
C ARG A 32 2.65 12.60 -33.93
N SER A 33 2.31 13.76 -34.49
CA SER A 33 3.16 14.84 -34.98
C SER A 33 3.81 15.70 -33.89
N SER A 34 4.99 16.19 -34.25
CA SER A 34 5.89 17.08 -33.52
C SER A 34 5.33 18.50 -33.38
N GLY A 35 5.10 18.95 -32.14
CA GLY A 35 4.96 20.36 -31.77
C GLY A 35 6.20 20.82 -31.00
N ARG A 36 6.99 21.72 -31.59
CA ARG A 36 8.33 22.13 -31.14
C ARG A 36 8.23 23.36 -30.23
N THR A 37 8.49 23.20 -28.93
CA THR A 37 8.77 24.34 -28.03
C THR A 37 10.11 24.11 -27.30
N ASN A 38 11.08 24.98 -27.60
CA ASN A 38 12.45 24.93 -27.11
C ASN A 38 12.54 25.39 -25.65
N SER A 39 12.29 24.49 -24.70
CA SER A 39 12.67 24.71 -23.29
C SER A 39 13.69 23.66 -22.83
N LEU A 40 14.63 24.04 -21.95
CA LEU A 40 15.57 23.10 -21.31
C LEU A 40 14.82 21.97 -20.58
N VAL A 41 13.61 22.25 -20.09
CA VAL A 41 12.69 21.26 -19.51
C VAL A 41 12.29 20.22 -20.54
N TYR A 42 11.94 20.61 -21.78
CA TYR A 42 11.64 19.66 -22.86
C TYR A 42 12.83 18.75 -23.19
N ARG A 43 14.07 19.27 -23.17
CA ARG A 43 15.26 18.44 -23.43
C ARG A 43 15.54 17.44 -22.30
N LEU A 44 15.35 17.85 -21.04
CA LEU A 44 15.49 16.96 -19.88
C LEU A 44 14.41 15.88 -19.89
N VAL A 45 13.15 16.27 -20.16
CA VAL A 45 12.02 15.33 -20.28
C VAL A 45 12.21 14.39 -21.45
N SER A 46 12.65 14.87 -22.62
CA SER A 46 12.89 14.00 -23.79
C SER A 46 14.06 13.04 -23.58
N SER A 47 15.10 13.46 -22.84
CA SER A 47 16.24 12.62 -22.48
C SER A 47 15.84 11.50 -21.51
N VAL A 48 15.05 11.81 -20.49
CA VAL A 48 14.49 10.82 -19.55
C VAL A 48 13.55 9.87 -20.27
N CYS A 49 12.71 10.38 -21.17
CA CYS A 49 11.79 9.58 -21.97
C CYS A 49 12.55 8.63 -22.91
N SER A 50 13.61 9.10 -23.56
CA SER A 50 14.48 8.28 -24.43
C SER A 50 15.23 7.20 -23.66
N MET A 51 15.76 7.53 -22.47
CA MET A 51 16.34 6.56 -21.53
C MET A 51 15.33 5.49 -21.11
N TYR A 52 14.10 5.89 -20.78
CA TYR A 52 13.01 4.97 -20.46
C TYR A 52 12.65 4.05 -21.64
N TYR A 53 12.55 4.58 -22.86
CA TYR A 53 12.28 3.77 -24.06
C TYR A 53 13.42 2.79 -24.40
N LYS A 54 14.68 3.16 -24.15
CA LYS A 54 15.82 2.25 -24.30
C LYS A 54 15.83 1.14 -23.25
N LEU A 55 15.59 1.49 -21.98
CA LEU A 55 15.54 0.52 -20.88
C LEU A 55 14.38 -0.48 -21.08
N THR A 56 13.21 0.01 -21.48
CA THR A 56 12.05 -0.84 -21.79
C THR A 56 12.31 -1.79 -22.95
N ARG A 57 13.00 -1.35 -24.02
CA ARG A 57 13.40 -2.21 -25.15
C ARG A 57 14.37 -3.33 -24.74
N VAL A 58 15.34 -3.04 -23.89
CA VAL A 58 16.28 -4.06 -23.39
C VAL A 58 15.55 -5.09 -22.53
N VAL A 59 14.63 -4.64 -21.68
CA VAL A 59 13.90 -5.55 -20.79
C VAL A 59 12.85 -6.39 -21.53
N GLN A 60 12.34 -5.90 -22.66
CA GLN A 60 11.49 -6.67 -23.60
C GLN A 60 12.22 -7.81 -24.32
N GLY A 61 13.56 -7.87 -24.25
CA GLY A 61 14.37 -8.93 -24.87
C GLY A 61 14.63 -10.15 -23.97
N PHE A 62 14.18 -10.14 -22.71
CA PHE A 62 14.42 -11.27 -21.80
C PHE A 62 13.52 -12.47 -22.10
N SER A 63 14.00 -13.67 -21.76
CA SER A 63 13.40 -14.95 -22.14
C SER A 63 11.95 -15.12 -21.66
N LYS A 64 11.12 -15.64 -22.58
CA LYS A 64 9.72 -16.03 -22.36
C LYS A 64 9.66 -17.51 -21.94
N HIS A 65 8.77 -17.86 -21.01
CA HIS A 65 8.38 -19.24 -20.78
C HIS A 65 7.05 -19.53 -21.48
N SER A 66 6.89 -20.74 -22.02
CA SER A 66 5.69 -21.16 -22.76
C SER A 66 4.41 -21.16 -21.92
N THR A 67 4.53 -21.34 -20.60
CA THR A 67 3.42 -21.42 -19.64
C THR A 67 2.90 -20.06 -19.16
N CYS A 68 3.50 -18.94 -19.58
CA CYS A 68 3.07 -17.61 -19.15
C CYS A 68 2.13 -16.95 -20.20
N PRO A 69 0.96 -16.43 -19.81
CA PRO A 69 -0.04 -15.89 -20.73
C PRO A 69 0.29 -14.49 -21.29
N HIS A 70 1.36 -13.84 -20.82
CA HIS A 70 1.67 -12.45 -21.19
C HIS A 70 2.45 -12.35 -22.52
N PRO A 71 2.19 -11.32 -23.35
CA PRO A 71 2.75 -11.22 -24.70
C PRO A 71 4.25 -10.83 -24.75
N PHE A 72 4.77 -10.17 -23.72
CA PHE A 72 6.17 -9.71 -23.63
C PHE A 72 6.94 -10.45 -22.53
N SER A 73 8.24 -10.17 -22.33
CA SER A 73 9.06 -10.79 -21.27
C SER A 73 8.44 -10.67 -19.87
N CYS A 74 8.57 -11.74 -19.07
CA CYS A 74 8.01 -11.80 -17.70
C CYS A 74 8.49 -10.61 -16.83
N THR A 75 9.75 -10.21 -17.00
CA THR A 75 10.39 -9.09 -16.29
C THR A 75 9.86 -7.72 -16.70
N TYR A 76 9.55 -7.54 -17.99
CA TYR A 76 9.00 -6.29 -18.53
C TYR A 76 7.58 -6.05 -18.03
N TYR A 77 6.73 -7.08 -18.12
CA TYR A 77 5.35 -7.01 -17.67
C TYR A 77 5.24 -6.98 -16.13
N GLY A 78 6.15 -7.69 -15.45
CA GLY A 78 6.20 -7.81 -14.00
C GLY A 78 6.71 -6.57 -13.27
N PHE A 79 7.94 -6.19 -13.57
CA PHE A 79 8.67 -5.18 -12.79
C PHE A 79 8.66 -3.83 -13.49
N VAL A 80 9.06 -3.77 -14.76
CA VAL A 80 9.32 -2.48 -15.42
C VAL A 80 8.06 -1.67 -15.71
N LYS A 81 7.00 -2.30 -16.22
CA LYS A 81 5.74 -1.59 -16.51
C LYS A 81 5.13 -0.98 -15.25
N LEU A 82 5.11 -1.74 -14.15
CA LEU A 82 4.48 -1.32 -12.90
C LEU A 82 5.36 -0.42 -12.04
N PHE A 83 6.69 -0.62 -12.06
CA PHE A 83 7.64 0.32 -11.49
C PHE A 83 7.53 1.69 -12.16
N SER A 84 7.42 1.72 -13.49
CA SER A 84 7.32 2.98 -14.25
C SER A 84 5.98 3.68 -14.03
N LEU A 85 4.89 2.91 -13.87
CA LEU A 85 3.58 3.42 -13.49
C LEU A 85 3.60 4.00 -12.06
N GLY A 86 4.15 3.26 -11.09
CA GLY A 86 4.24 3.69 -9.69
C GLY A 86 5.12 4.92 -9.51
N TYR A 87 6.29 4.93 -10.15
CA TYR A 87 7.18 6.10 -10.18
C TYR A 87 6.55 7.29 -10.90
N GLY A 88 5.91 7.05 -12.06
CA GLY A 88 5.23 8.08 -12.85
C GLY A 88 4.05 8.73 -12.11
N LEU A 89 3.23 7.95 -11.41
CA LEU A 89 2.11 8.47 -10.62
C LEU A 89 2.60 9.35 -9.46
N GLN A 90 3.63 8.90 -8.74
CA GLN A 90 4.19 9.64 -7.61
C GLN A 90 4.89 10.94 -8.07
N LEU A 91 5.57 10.86 -9.20
CA LEU A 91 6.17 12.03 -9.82
C LEU A 91 5.10 13.02 -10.29
N CYS A 92 4.03 12.55 -10.93
CA CYS A 92 2.91 13.37 -11.37
C CYS A 92 2.25 14.10 -10.19
N LEU A 93 1.89 13.38 -9.12
CA LEU A 93 1.30 13.97 -7.91
C LEU A 93 2.18 15.06 -7.28
N ARG A 94 3.49 14.82 -7.20
CA ARG A 94 4.42 15.83 -6.65
C ARG A 94 4.60 17.03 -7.55
N VAL A 95 4.69 16.81 -8.85
CA VAL A 95 4.74 17.89 -9.83
C VAL A 95 3.48 18.74 -9.68
N LEU A 96 2.29 18.12 -9.64
CA LEU A 96 1.00 18.80 -9.42
C LEU A 96 0.96 19.61 -8.11
N MET A 97 1.35 19.00 -6.98
CA MET A 97 1.37 19.69 -5.68
C MET A 97 2.36 20.85 -5.62
N GLN A 98 3.49 20.75 -6.34
CA GLN A 98 4.57 21.73 -6.29
C GLN A 98 4.64 22.63 -7.54
N MET A 99 3.63 22.59 -8.41
CA MET A 99 3.59 23.34 -9.68
C MET A 99 3.90 24.82 -9.48
N ARG A 100 3.29 25.46 -8.47
CA ARG A 100 3.49 26.90 -8.21
C ARG A 100 4.95 27.24 -7.89
N ARG A 101 5.68 26.37 -7.17
CA ARG A 101 7.11 26.59 -6.87
C ARG A 101 8.00 26.24 -8.07
N LEU A 102 7.59 25.25 -8.85
CA LEU A 102 8.32 24.75 -10.01
C LEU A 102 8.32 25.74 -11.17
N ILE A 103 7.18 26.42 -11.37
CA ILE A 103 7.04 27.51 -12.35
C ILE A 103 7.92 28.71 -11.97
N ARG A 104 8.12 28.97 -10.67
CA ARG A 104 8.90 30.12 -10.17
C ARG A 104 10.42 29.87 -10.14
N LYS A 105 10.87 28.61 -9.99
CA LYS A 105 12.30 28.23 -10.00
C LYS A 105 12.49 26.87 -10.70
N PRO A 106 12.79 26.84 -12.02
CA PRO A 106 12.92 25.59 -12.79
C PRO A 106 14.17 24.77 -12.44
N SER A 107 15.17 25.36 -11.79
CA SER A 107 16.40 24.66 -11.35
C SER A 107 16.18 23.63 -10.24
N LEU A 108 15.00 23.62 -9.61
CA LEU A 108 14.64 22.65 -8.55
C LEU A 108 14.06 21.34 -9.10
N PHE A 109 13.71 21.28 -10.39
CA PHE A 109 13.12 20.10 -11.04
C PHE A 109 13.95 18.80 -10.90
N PRO A 110 15.28 18.78 -11.16
CA PRO A 110 16.08 17.56 -11.00
C PRO A 110 16.20 17.12 -9.54
N LYS A 111 16.23 18.06 -8.59
CA LYS A 111 16.25 17.74 -7.14
C LYS A 111 14.91 17.18 -6.65
N LEU A 112 13.81 17.56 -7.30
CA LEU A 112 12.47 17.06 -6.97
C LEU A 112 12.23 15.64 -7.52
N LEU A 113 12.82 15.33 -8.68
CA LEU A 113 12.85 13.99 -9.29
C LEU A 113 13.62 12.97 -8.45
N ILE A 114 14.75 13.39 -7.86
CA ILE A 114 15.65 12.55 -7.06
C ILE A 114 15.42 12.85 -5.58
N HIS A 115 14.19 12.68 -5.12
CA HIS A 115 13.88 12.79 -3.71
C HIS A 115 13.64 11.40 -3.12
N ARG A 116 14.27 11.13 -1.98
CA ARG A 116 14.27 9.83 -1.30
C ARG A 116 12.88 9.20 -1.17
N ASN A 117 11.89 9.95 -0.66
CA ASN A 117 10.53 9.44 -0.48
C ASN A 117 9.81 9.08 -1.79
N ALA A 118 10.09 9.77 -2.91
CA ALA A 118 9.47 9.45 -4.20
C ALA A 118 10.07 8.17 -4.78
N ILE A 119 11.38 8.00 -4.64
CA ILE A 119 12.10 6.78 -5.03
C ILE A 119 11.64 5.61 -4.15
N GLN A 120 11.50 5.79 -2.84
CA GLN A 120 11.04 4.74 -1.93
C GLN A 120 9.61 4.29 -2.23
N LEU A 121 8.68 5.21 -2.52
CA LEU A 121 7.32 4.82 -2.91
C LEU A 121 7.29 4.12 -4.27
N GLY A 122 8.06 4.61 -5.24
CA GLY A 122 8.20 3.95 -6.55
C GLY A 122 8.81 2.55 -6.45
N ALA A 123 9.84 2.40 -5.62
CA ALA A 123 10.47 1.12 -5.31
C ALA A 123 9.52 0.17 -4.56
N PHE A 124 8.69 0.68 -3.66
CA PHE A 124 7.66 -0.09 -2.98
C PHE A 124 6.59 -0.61 -3.97
N LEU A 125 5.98 0.28 -4.75
CA LEU A 125 4.91 -0.10 -5.70
C LEU A 125 5.41 -1.01 -6.82
N GLY A 126 6.56 -0.67 -7.41
CA GLY A 126 7.20 -1.48 -8.45
C GLY A 126 7.80 -2.78 -7.92
N GLY A 127 8.35 -2.75 -6.71
CA GLY A 127 8.91 -3.93 -6.04
C GLY A 127 7.81 -4.92 -5.65
N PHE A 128 6.72 -4.47 -5.05
CA PHE A 128 5.58 -5.32 -4.67
C PHE A 128 5.01 -6.05 -5.90
N SER A 129 4.64 -5.30 -6.95
CA SER A 129 4.09 -5.86 -8.19
C SER A 129 5.09 -6.73 -8.95
N GLY A 130 6.35 -6.33 -8.99
CA GLY A 130 7.40 -7.09 -9.65
C GLY A 130 7.73 -8.41 -8.97
N ILE A 131 7.85 -8.42 -7.63
CA ILE A 131 8.08 -9.65 -6.85
C ILE A 131 6.89 -10.58 -7.00
N PHE A 132 5.66 -10.07 -6.91
CA PHE A 132 4.44 -10.87 -7.10
C PHE A 132 4.45 -11.60 -8.45
N LYS A 133 4.71 -10.86 -9.54
CA LYS A 133 4.70 -11.42 -10.90
C LYS A 133 5.88 -12.33 -11.18
N LEU A 134 7.08 -11.97 -10.69
CA LEU A 134 8.27 -12.81 -10.80
C LEU A 134 8.06 -14.14 -10.09
N MET A 135 7.58 -14.11 -8.85
CA MET A 135 7.29 -15.33 -8.08
C MET A 135 6.18 -16.16 -8.73
N SER A 136 5.12 -15.52 -9.24
CA SER A 136 4.06 -16.22 -9.97
C SER A 136 4.60 -16.92 -11.23
N CYS A 137 5.50 -16.29 -11.98
CA CYS A 137 6.13 -16.89 -13.16
C CYS A 137 7.10 -18.01 -12.79
N VAL A 138 7.88 -17.85 -11.72
CA VAL A 138 8.79 -18.89 -11.21
C VAL A 138 7.99 -20.13 -10.78
N LEU A 139 6.89 -19.95 -10.05
CA LEU A 139 6.03 -21.07 -9.63
C LEU A 139 5.39 -21.76 -10.83
N ARG A 140 4.89 -21.01 -11.82
CA ARG A 140 4.37 -21.60 -13.07
C ARG A 140 5.44 -22.37 -13.84
N ARG A 141 6.70 -21.90 -13.84
CA ARG A 141 7.82 -22.61 -14.49
C ARG A 141 8.19 -23.90 -13.76
N VAL A 142 8.22 -23.90 -12.44
CA VAL A 142 8.58 -25.08 -11.63
C VAL A 142 7.49 -26.15 -11.67
N PHE A 143 6.22 -25.75 -11.55
CA PHE A 143 5.08 -26.68 -11.51
C PHE A 143 4.49 -26.99 -12.90
N ASN A 144 4.90 -26.24 -13.93
CA ASN A 144 4.42 -26.32 -15.31
C ASN A 144 2.88 -26.34 -15.46
N LYS A 145 2.19 -25.74 -14.49
CA LYS A 145 0.73 -25.62 -14.41
C LYS A 145 0.37 -24.20 -13.99
N ASP A 146 -0.73 -23.68 -14.53
CA ASP A 146 -1.29 -22.40 -14.08
C ASP A 146 -2.40 -22.69 -13.05
N THR A 147 -2.13 -22.43 -11.77
CA THR A 147 -3.10 -22.63 -10.69
C THR A 147 -3.26 -21.36 -9.86
N LYS A 148 -4.49 -21.10 -9.41
CA LYS A 148 -4.86 -19.93 -8.58
C LYS A 148 -4.10 -19.91 -7.24
N TYR A 149 -3.72 -21.09 -6.74
CA TYR A 149 -2.99 -21.25 -5.48
C TYR A 149 -1.59 -20.62 -5.50
N HIS A 150 -0.99 -20.43 -6.69
CA HIS A 150 0.31 -19.77 -6.81
C HIS A 150 0.29 -18.29 -6.41
N ALA A 151 -0.88 -17.64 -6.38
CA ALA A 151 -1.03 -16.26 -5.95
C ALA A 151 -0.74 -16.06 -4.45
N ILE A 152 -0.96 -17.08 -3.62
CA ILE A 152 -0.76 -17.01 -2.17
C ILE A 152 0.73 -16.84 -1.81
N PRO A 153 1.64 -17.77 -2.19
CA PRO A 153 3.08 -17.60 -1.89
C PRO A 153 3.67 -16.40 -2.62
N ALA A 154 3.19 -16.08 -3.83
CA ALA A 154 3.63 -14.89 -4.56
C ALA A 154 3.24 -13.59 -3.83
N GLY A 155 2.03 -13.52 -3.27
CA GLY A 155 1.56 -12.39 -2.47
C GLY A 155 2.33 -12.23 -1.16
N LEU A 156 2.62 -13.35 -0.48
CA LEU A 156 3.38 -13.34 0.77
C LEU A 156 4.82 -12.82 0.57
N LEU A 157 5.49 -13.29 -0.49
CA LEU A 157 6.83 -12.81 -0.87
C LEU A 157 6.79 -11.35 -1.35
N ALA A 158 5.75 -10.95 -2.10
CA ALA A 158 5.56 -9.56 -2.49
C ALA A 158 5.38 -8.63 -1.28
N GLY A 159 4.76 -9.12 -0.20
CA GLY A 159 4.62 -8.40 1.06
C GLY A 159 5.96 -7.94 1.66
N LEU A 160 7.06 -8.64 1.41
CA LEU A 160 8.40 -8.21 1.85
C LEU A 160 8.82 -6.86 1.23
N ALA A 161 8.20 -6.46 0.12
CA ALA A 161 8.44 -5.15 -0.48
C ALA A 161 8.06 -3.98 0.45
N PHE A 162 7.16 -4.19 1.42
CA PHE A 162 6.85 -3.17 2.44
C PHE A 162 8.08 -2.79 3.29
N GLY A 163 9.11 -3.65 3.37
CA GLY A 163 10.38 -3.32 4.01
C GLY A 163 11.11 -2.14 3.36
N PHE A 164 10.88 -1.87 2.06
CA PHE A 164 11.47 -0.72 1.37
C PHE A 164 10.80 0.62 1.72
N PHE A 165 9.57 0.58 2.20
CA PHE A 165 8.81 1.77 2.64
C PHE A 165 8.16 1.51 4.01
N PRO A 166 8.93 1.62 5.11
CA PRO A 166 8.47 1.32 6.46
C PRO A 166 7.63 2.48 7.03
N ASP A 167 6.44 2.73 6.47
CA ASP A 167 5.43 3.60 7.06
C ASP A 167 4.26 2.75 7.56
N ASN A 168 4.14 2.66 8.88
CA ASN A 168 3.08 1.92 9.56
C ASN A 168 1.68 2.38 9.12
N THR A 169 1.52 3.66 8.77
CA THR A 169 0.23 4.22 8.35
C THR A 169 -0.22 3.62 7.02
N VAL A 170 0.72 3.52 6.07
CA VAL A 170 0.46 2.97 4.74
C VAL A 170 0.28 1.45 4.81
N ALA A 171 1.13 0.77 5.58
CA ALA A 171 1.00 -0.67 5.80
C ALA A 171 -0.37 -1.03 6.43
N LEU A 172 -0.76 -0.32 7.49
CA LEU A 172 -2.05 -0.50 8.15
C LEU A 172 -3.22 -0.20 7.21
N TYR A 173 -3.12 0.84 6.38
CA TYR A 173 -4.15 1.18 5.41
C TYR A 173 -4.32 0.09 4.35
N VAL A 174 -3.22 -0.41 3.77
CA VAL A 174 -3.27 -1.49 2.78
C VAL A 174 -3.80 -2.78 3.40
N MET A 175 -3.37 -3.11 4.62
CA MET A 175 -3.89 -4.26 5.37
C MET A 175 -5.40 -4.15 5.56
N TRP A 176 -5.89 -3.01 6.05
CA TRP A 176 -7.33 -2.76 6.23
C TRP A 176 -8.12 -2.87 4.92
N LYS A 177 -7.61 -2.28 3.84
CA LYS A 177 -8.24 -2.40 2.52
C LYS A 177 -8.24 -3.83 2.01
N SER A 178 -7.20 -4.60 2.28
CA SER A 178 -7.13 -6.01 1.91
C SER A 178 -8.19 -6.82 2.65
N PHE A 179 -8.37 -6.61 3.95
CA PHE A 179 -9.47 -7.23 4.72
C PHE A 179 -10.85 -6.88 4.14
N GLN A 180 -11.07 -5.61 3.80
CA GLN A 180 -12.32 -5.16 3.19
C GLN A 180 -12.60 -5.88 1.85
N ILE A 181 -11.56 -6.06 1.03
CA ILE A 181 -11.68 -6.76 -0.26
C ILE A 181 -11.97 -8.24 -0.06
N ILE A 182 -11.24 -8.91 0.83
CA ILE A 182 -11.42 -10.33 1.13
C ILE A 182 -12.83 -10.58 1.67
N TYR A 183 -13.33 -9.72 2.56
CA TYR A 183 -14.68 -9.82 3.10
C TYR A 183 -15.74 -9.71 1.99
N ASN A 184 -15.64 -8.70 1.13
CA ASN A 184 -16.58 -8.51 0.02
C ASN A 184 -16.51 -9.65 -1.00
N ASP A 185 -15.31 -10.15 -1.32
CA ASP A 185 -15.11 -11.29 -2.22
C ASP A 185 -15.68 -12.59 -1.61
N SER A 186 -15.56 -12.77 -0.29
CA SER A 186 -16.12 -13.91 0.43
C SER A 186 -17.66 -13.90 0.44
N ILE A 187 -18.27 -12.72 0.55
CA ILE A 187 -19.72 -12.55 0.41
C ILE A 187 -20.16 -12.89 -1.02
N GLN A 188 -19.47 -12.38 -2.03
CA GLN A 188 -19.81 -12.62 -3.45
C GLN A 188 -19.77 -14.12 -3.81
N LYS A 189 -18.86 -14.87 -3.19
CA LYS A 189 -18.74 -16.32 -3.38
C LYS A 189 -19.70 -17.13 -2.51
N GLY A 190 -20.48 -16.49 -1.64
CA GLY A 190 -21.45 -17.14 -0.76
C GLY A 190 -20.84 -17.88 0.44
N TYR A 191 -19.57 -17.63 0.78
CA TYR A 191 -18.94 -18.29 1.94
C TYR A 191 -19.40 -17.72 3.29
N VAL A 192 -19.72 -16.42 3.32
CA VAL A 192 -20.08 -15.70 4.55
C VAL A 192 -21.34 -14.88 4.29
N PRO A 193 -22.37 -14.94 5.16
CA PRO A 193 -23.56 -14.11 5.02
C PRO A 193 -23.23 -12.63 5.22
N GLU A 194 -24.01 -11.74 4.59
CA GLU A 194 -23.87 -10.30 4.81
C GLU A 194 -24.26 -9.95 6.25
N LEU A 195 -23.27 -9.65 7.09
CA LEU A 195 -23.49 -9.21 8.46
C LEU A 195 -23.82 -7.70 8.47
N PRO A 196 -25.05 -7.30 8.84
CA PRO A 196 -25.39 -5.89 8.97
C PRO A 196 -24.52 -5.27 10.08
N GLY A 197 -23.74 -4.25 9.74
CA GLY A 197 -22.87 -3.57 10.71
C GLY A 197 -21.56 -4.28 11.03
N ALA A 198 -21.07 -5.20 10.20
CA ALA A 198 -19.77 -5.88 10.41
C ALA A 198 -18.60 -4.93 10.73
N ILE A 199 -18.56 -3.76 10.08
CA ILE A 199 -17.54 -2.73 10.32
C ILE A 199 -17.66 -2.15 11.73
N VAL A 200 -18.89 -1.96 12.24
CA VAL A 200 -19.16 -1.45 13.58
C VAL A 200 -18.72 -2.49 14.62
N LEU A 201 -19.03 -3.77 14.39
CA LEU A 201 -18.59 -4.86 15.29
C LEU A 201 -17.06 -4.96 15.35
N LEU A 202 -16.40 -4.88 14.19
CA LEU A 202 -14.94 -4.90 14.15
C LEU A 202 -14.35 -3.67 14.85
N TYR A 203 -14.95 -2.50 14.65
CA TYR A 203 -14.54 -1.28 15.33
C TYR A 203 -14.74 -1.36 16.86
N SER A 204 -15.89 -1.88 17.32
CA SER A 204 -16.15 -2.07 18.75
C SER A 204 -15.19 -3.08 19.36
N PHE A 205 -14.89 -4.17 18.65
CA PHE A 205 -13.92 -5.17 19.10
C PHE A 205 -12.51 -4.58 19.19
N ALA A 206 -12.04 -3.90 18.16
CA ALA A 206 -10.71 -3.27 18.15
C ALA A 206 -10.60 -2.21 19.26
N THR A 207 -11.65 -1.42 19.47
CA THR A 207 -11.71 -0.41 20.54
C THR A 207 -11.73 -1.07 21.92
N ALA A 208 -12.45 -2.18 22.10
CA ALA A 208 -12.46 -2.95 23.35
C ALA A 208 -11.07 -3.51 23.69
N VAL A 209 -10.36 -4.06 22.71
CA VAL A 209 -8.97 -4.51 22.87
C VAL A 209 -8.05 -3.35 23.25
N LEU A 210 -8.23 -2.18 22.62
CA LEU A 210 -7.44 -0.99 22.93
C LEU A 210 -7.71 -0.48 24.35
N PHE A 211 -8.96 -0.48 24.81
CA PHE A 211 -9.32 -0.16 26.19
C PHE A 211 -8.74 -1.17 27.18
N HIS A 212 -8.82 -2.46 26.87
CA HIS A 212 -8.23 -3.51 27.70
C HIS A 212 -6.72 -3.30 27.89
N ALA A 213 -5.99 -3.07 26.80
CA ALA A 213 -4.56 -2.76 26.84
C ALA A 213 -4.28 -1.46 27.59
N ALA A 214 -5.11 -0.43 27.42
CA ALA A 214 -4.94 0.85 28.11
C ALA A 214 -5.22 0.79 29.63
N VAL A 215 -6.06 -0.14 30.07
CA VAL A 215 -6.34 -0.37 31.50
C VAL A 215 -5.22 -1.16 32.17
N LEU A 216 -4.76 -2.25 31.56
CA LEU A 216 -3.72 -3.11 32.14
C LEU A 216 -2.31 -2.55 31.95
N GLU A 217 -1.93 -2.21 30.71
CA GLU A 217 -0.54 -1.83 30.37
C GLU A 217 -0.52 -0.56 29.49
N PRO A 218 -0.87 0.62 30.05
CA PRO A 218 -0.95 1.87 29.29
C PRO A 218 0.37 2.28 28.63
N GLN A 219 1.51 1.86 29.19
CA GLN A 219 2.86 2.11 28.69
C GLN A 219 3.13 1.54 27.29
N ASN A 220 2.48 0.43 26.94
CA ASN A 220 2.65 -0.23 25.64
C ASN A 220 1.82 0.46 24.55
N LEU A 221 0.89 1.34 24.94
CA LEU A 221 0.05 2.08 24.02
C LEU A 221 0.83 3.24 23.38
N ARG A 222 0.64 3.43 22.08
CA ARG A 222 1.15 4.62 21.40
C ARG A 222 0.48 5.87 22.00
N PRO A 223 1.22 6.97 22.28
CA PRO A 223 0.66 8.19 22.87
C PRO A 223 -0.59 8.74 22.16
N SER A 224 -0.64 8.61 20.82
CA SER A 224 -1.80 9.02 20.03
C SER A 224 -3.07 8.21 20.34
N TYR A 225 -2.93 6.91 20.60
CA TYR A 225 -4.06 6.06 20.96
C TYR A 225 -4.54 6.35 22.37
N TRP A 226 -3.62 6.64 23.30
CA TRP A 226 -3.99 7.05 24.65
C TRP A 226 -4.82 8.34 24.61
N LYS A 227 -4.36 9.37 23.88
CA LYS A 227 -5.11 10.62 23.70
C LYS A 227 -6.48 10.40 23.06
N PHE A 228 -6.57 9.51 22.09
CA PHE A 228 -7.84 9.12 21.48
C PHE A 228 -8.80 8.50 22.51
N LEU A 229 -8.34 7.52 23.29
CA LEU A 229 -9.15 6.89 24.34
C LEU A 229 -9.53 7.87 25.46
N HIS A 230 -8.60 8.75 25.84
CA HIS A 230 -8.85 9.79 26.83
C HIS A 230 -9.93 10.76 26.35
N GLY A 231 -9.88 11.20 25.09
CA GLY A 231 -10.93 12.02 24.49
C GLY A 231 -12.27 11.29 24.38
N LEU A 232 -12.26 10.04 23.92
CA LEU A 232 -13.47 9.23 23.75
C LEU A 232 -14.18 8.92 25.08
N SER A 233 -13.41 8.78 26.17
CA SER A 233 -13.94 8.52 27.52
C SER A 233 -14.21 9.79 28.33
N GLY A 234 -13.95 10.99 27.79
CA GLY A 234 -14.03 12.24 28.55
C GLY A 234 -13.09 12.28 29.75
N GLY A 235 -11.93 11.62 29.66
CA GLY A 235 -10.93 11.54 30.72
C GLY A 235 -11.20 10.48 31.80
N ARG A 236 -12.31 9.75 31.73
CA ARG A 236 -12.65 8.67 32.70
C ARG A 236 -11.61 7.57 32.77
N ILE A 237 -10.93 7.27 31.66
CA ILE A 237 -9.86 6.25 31.62
C ILE A 237 -8.65 6.61 32.51
N SER A 238 -8.43 7.91 32.75
CA SER A 238 -7.37 8.43 33.62
C SER A 238 -7.77 8.36 35.09
N ALA A 239 -9.06 8.56 35.38
CA ALA A 239 -9.61 8.62 36.74
C ALA A 239 -9.88 7.24 37.37
N MET A 240 -9.87 6.17 36.58
CA MET A 240 -10.14 4.82 37.06
C MET A 240 -9.03 4.34 38.01
N ASP A 241 -9.39 3.92 39.23
CA ASP A 241 -8.42 3.38 40.19
C ASP A 241 -7.94 1.99 39.73
N ARG A 242 -6.61 1.82 39.69
CA ARG A 242 -5.93 0.62 39.20
C ARG A 242 -5.18 -0.13 40.27
N LYS A 243 -5.19 0.33 41.53
CA LYS A 243 -4.49 -0.34 42.64
C LYS A 243 -4.87 -1.81 42.79
N CYS A 244 -6.14 -2.15 42.53
CA CYS A 244 -6.61 -3.54 42.56
C CYS A 244 -5.99 -4.41 41.45
N LEU A 245 -5.61 -3.81 40.33
CA LEU A 245 -4.98 -4.51 39.20
C LEU A 245 -3.49 -4.75 39.43
N ASP A 246 -2.86 -4.04 40.37
CA ASP A 246 -1.47 -4.30 40.74
C ASP A 246 -1.28 -5.68 41.41
N ALA A 247 -2.37 -6.32 41.88
CA ALA A 247 -2.37 -7.70 42.33
C ALA A 247 -1.90 -8.69 41.24
N PHE A 248 -2.03 -8.33 39.96
CA PHE A 248 -1.53 -9.13 38.84
C PHE A 248 -0.01 -8.99 38.62
N GLY A 249 0.69 -8.16 39.41
CA GLY A 249 2.15 -7.97 39.32
C GLY A 249 2.61 -7.12 38.14
N LEU A 250 1.69 -6.46 37.43
CA LEU A 250 1.97 -5.70 36.20
C LEU A 250 2.40 -4.24 36.45
N GLY A 251 2.37 -3.76 37.71
CA GLY A 251 2.74 -2.38 38.05
C GLY A 251 1.83 -1.32 37.42
N THR A 252 0.57 -1.66 37.15
CA THR A 252 -0.39 -0.89 36.34
C THR A 252 -0.60 0.55 36.81
N SER A 253 -0.56 0.79 38.13
CA SER A 253 -0.70 2.12 38.72
C SER A 253 0.50 3.03 38.43
N GLN A 254 1.72 2.48 38.52
CA GLN A 254 2.95 3.19 38.17
C GLN A 254 2.99 3.48 36.66
N SER A 255 2.66 2.48 35.83
CA SER A 255 2.58 2.61 34.37
C SER A 255 1.63 3.72 33.92
N LEU A 256 0.51 3.89 34.62
CA LEU A 256 -0.43 4.97 34.37
C LEU A 256 0.24 6.33 34.63
N ALA A 257 0.86 6.51 35.80
CA ALA A 257 1.52 7.77 36.15
C ALA A 257 2.57 8.18 35.10
N GLU A 258 3.39 7.23 34.66
CA GLU A 258 4.38 7.46 33.60
C GLU A 258 3.72 7.85 32.27
N THR A 259 2.63 7.17 31.91
CA THR A 259 1.89 7.45 30.67
C THR A 259 1.29 8.85 30.70
N LEU A 260 0.68 9.26 31.82
CA LEU A 260 0.08 10.59 31.98
C LEU A 260 1.08 11.72 31.81
N VAL A 261 2.26 11.57 32.42
CA VAL A 261 3.38 12.51 32.27
C VAL A 261 3.81 12.57 30.79
N LYS A 262 3.99 11.40 30.15
CA LYS A 262 4.43 11.30 28.75
C LYS A 262 3.42 11.88 27.76
N THR A 263 2.12 11.77 28.03
CA THR A 263 1.06 12.24 27.12
C THR A 263 0.57 13.65 27.42
N HIS A 264 1.06 14.27 28.50
CA HIS A 264 0.55 15.55 29.03
C HIS A 264 -0.95 15.53 29.27
N THR A 265 -1.46 14.40 29.78
CA THR A 265 -2.87 14.25 30.17
C THR A 265 -2.98 14.31 31.68
N HIS A 266 -3.97 15.01 32.21
CA HIS A 266 -4.16 15.15 33.65
C HIS A 266 -5.03 14.01 34.21
N LEU A 267 -4.91 13.78 35.51
CA LEU A 267 -5.92 13.05 36.26
C LEU A 267 -7.15 13.93 36.34
N VAL A 268 -8.26 13.49 35.76
CA VAL A 268 -9.54 14.17 35.95
C VAL A 268 -10.06 13.74 37.32
N PRO A 269 -10.23 14.68 38.28
CA PRO A 269 -10.79 14.33 39.57
C PRO A 269 -12.23 13.84 39.40
N PHE A 270 -12.64 12.85 40.21
CA PHE A 270 -13.95 12.23 40.10
C PHE A 270 -15.12 13.23 40.18
N THR A 271 -14.90 14.36 40.86
CA THR A 271 -15.86 15.47 41.00
C THR A 271 -16.17 16.20 39.68
N GLU A 272 -15.29 16.16 38.68
CA GLU A 272 -15.52 16.77 37.37
C GLU A 272 -16.17 15.81 36.36
N LEU A 273 -16.36 14.54 36.73
CA LEU A 273 -16.87 13.48 35.85
C LEU A 273 -18.37 13.17 36.02
N LEU A 274 -18.99 13.74 37.07
CA LEU A 274 -20.41 13.70 37.42
C LEU A 274 -21.16 14.88 36.78
#